data_AF-A0A6I1KHW1-F1
#
_entry.id   AF-A0A6I1KHW1-F1
#
_cell.length_a   1.000
_cell.length_b   1.000
_cell.length_c   1.000
_cell.angle_alpha   90.00
_cell.angle_beta   90.00
_cell.angle_gamma   90.00
#
_symmetry.space_group_name_H-M   'P 1'
#
loop_
_entity.id
_entity.type
_entity.pdbx_description
1 polymer ?
#
loop_
_entity_poly.entity_id
_entity_poly.type
_entity_poly.pdbx_seq_one_letter_code
_entity_poly.pdbx_strand_id
1 'polypeptide(L)'
;MIGTNTFRRELPCILSREEKASYSDELARLTQEQAELKDRKKEITAEYKAKIDACTSQSRVIARKISTGKEMRDVECYWEFDYPRCVKSLIRADTFEPIETKTLTGEELQKQLNFEQEEAAETEADGAIDVVNIESDGGEEIAVFSREKLEEMGVEAAGYDGCILR
;
A
#
# COMPACT_ATOMS: atom_id res chain seq x y z
N MET A 1 14.25 -12.75 5.57
CA MET A 1 12.78 -12.68 5.40
C MET A 1 12.54 -11.99 4.08
N ILE A 2 11.94 -12.66 3.09
CA ILE A 2 11.64 -12.06 1.79
C ILE A 2 10.50 -11.07 2.03
N GLY A 3 10.73 -9.78 1.78
CA GLY A 3 9.68 -8.76 1.88
C GLY A 3 8.64 -9.02 0.79
N THR A 4 7.61 -9.80 1.10
CA THR A 4 6.51 -10.08 0.18
C THR A 4 5.59 -8.88 0.15
N ASN A 5 5.79 -8.00 -0.83
CA ASN A 5 4.80 -7.00 -1.18
C ASN A 5 3.55 -7.73 -1.67
N THR A 6 2.52 -7.80 -0.83
CA THR A 6 1.23 -8.37 -1.20
C THR A 6 0.35 -7.29 -1.86
N PHE A 7 -0.41 -7.68 -2.88
CA PHE A 7 -1.37 -6.81 -3.56
C PHE A 7 -2.59 -7.61 -4.01
N ARG A 8 -3.72 -6.94 -4.22
CA ARG A 8 -4.98 -7.61 -4.62
C ARG A 8 -5.14 -7.60 -6.13
N ARG A 9 -5.59 -8.73 -6.68
CA ARG A 9 -5.93 -8.89 -8.10
C ARG A 9 -7.24 -9.66 -8.25
N GLU A 10 -8.11 -9.21 -9.14
CA GLU A 10 -9.32 -9.94 -9.50
C GLU A 10 -8.95 -11.20 -10.29
N LEU A 11 -9.28 -12.37 -9.74
CA LEU A 11 -8.97 -13.66 -10.33
C LEU A 11 -10.19 -14.58 -10.34
N PRO A 12 -10.35 -15.42 -11.38
CA PRO A 12 -11.44 -16.38 -11.44
C PRO A 12 -11.20 -17.53 -10.45
N CYS A 13 -12.03 -17.59 -9.41
CA CYS A 13 -12.06 -18.68 -8.44
C CYS A 13 -13.08 -19.74 -8.87
N ILE A 14 -12.72 -21.02 -8.78
CA ILE A 14 -13.63 -22.13 -9.09
C ILE A 14 -14.64 -22.26 -7.95
N LEU A 15 -15.92 -22.32 -8.28
CA LEU A 15 -16.98 -22.49 -7.31
C LEU A 15 -17.07 -23.93 -6.81
N SER A 16 -17.10 -24.08 -5.49
CA SER A 16 -17.42 -25.31 -4.78
C SER A 16 -18.84 -25.80 -5.11
N ARG A 17 -19.09 -27.09 -4.89
CA ARG A 17 -20.43 -27.67 -5.03
C ARG A 17 -21.44 -27.01 -4.09
N GLU A 18 -21.02 -26.67 -2.87
CA GLU A 18 -21.87 -26.02 -1.87
C GLU A 18 -22.20 -24.59 -2.28
N GLU A 19 -21.20 -23.85 -2.76
CA GLU A 19 -21.40 -22.48 -3.27
C GLU A 19 -22.34 -22.48 -4.50
N LYS A 20 -22.16 -23.44 -5.42
CA LYS A 20 -23.08 -23.61 -6.55
C LYS A 20 -24.51 -23.92 -6.12
N ALA A 21 -24.69 -24.73 -5.08
CA ALA A 21 -26.01 -25.02 -4.52
C ALA A 21 -26.64 -23.74 -3.94
N SER A 22 -25.90 -23.00 -3.13
CA SER A 22 -26.35 -21.72 -2.57
C SER A 22 -26.76 -20.72 -3.65
N TYR A 23 -25.98 -20.58 -4.73
CA TYR A 23 -26.34 -19.72 -5.85
C TYR A 23 -27.57 -20.21 -6.61
N SER A 24 -27.77 -21.53 -6.70
CA SER A 24 -28.96 -22.11 -7.35
C SER A 24 -30.23 -21.80 -6.55
N ASP A 25 -30.14 -21.90 -5.22
CA ASP A 25 -31.24 -21.54 -4.32
C ASP A 25 -31.55 -20.03 -4.38
N GLU A 26 -30.51 -19.19 -4.42
CA GLU A 26 -30.66 -17.74 -4.59
C GLU A 26 -31.31 -17.39 -5.94
N LEU A 27 -30.91 -18.06 -7.01
CA LEU A 27 -31.50 -17.88 -8.34
C LEU A 27 -32.98 -18.31 -8.35
N ALA A 28 -33.32 -19.42 -7.69
CA ALA A 28 -34.70 -19.88 -7.57
C ALA A 28 -35.56 -18.85 -6.83
N ARG A 29 -35.07 -18.32 -5.70
CA ARG A 29 -35.74 -17.27 -4.94
C ARG A 29 -35.94 -16.00 -5.77
N LEU A 30 -34.92 -15.50 -6.44
CA LEU A 30 -35.03 -14.30 -7.28
C LEU A 30 -36.01 -14.49 -8.44
N THR A 31 -36.08 -15.70 -8.99
CA THR A 31 -37.03 -16.03 -10.06
C THR A 31 -38.47 -16.02 -9.55
N GLN A 32 -38.72 -16.58 -8.36
CA GLN A 32 -40.03 -16.54 -7.72
C GLN A 32 -40.43 -15.10 -7.36
N GLU A 33 -39.52 -14.33 -6.77
CA GLU A 33 -39.74 -12.91 -6.45
C GLU A 33 -40.06 -12.10 -7.71
N GLN A 34 -39.35 -12.36 -8.81
CA GLN A 34 -39.64 -11.72 -10.10
C GLN A 34 -41.06 -12.05 -10.59
N ALA A 35 -41.52 -13.29 -10.41
CA ALA A 35 -42.88 -13.68 -10.79
C ALA A 35 -43.93 -12.96 -9.92
N GLU A 36 -43.75 -12.92 -8.60
CA GLU A 36 -44.64 -12.21 -7.69
C GLU A 36 -44.70 -10.71 -7.99
N LEU A 37 -43.56 -10.08 -8.27
CA LEU A 37 -43.50 -8.67 -8.64
C LEU A 37 -44.18 -8.40 -9.99
N LYS A 38 -44.10 -9.33 -10.94
CA LYS A 38 -44.82 -9.23 -12.22
C LYS A 38 -46.33 -9.33 -12.03
N ASP A 39 -46.80 -10.17 -11.11
CA ASP A 39 -48.22 -10.29 -10.80
C ASP A 39 -48.75 -9.03 -10.10
N ARG A 40 -48.01 -8.48 -9.13
CA ARG A 40 -48.36 -7.24 -8.41
C ARG A 40 -48.25 -5.97 -9.26
N LYS A 41 -47.40 -5.96 -10.30
CA LYS A 41 -47.24 -4.81 -11.23
C LYS A 41 -48.54 -4.39 -11.91
N LYS A 42 -49.55 -5.27 -11.99
CA LYS A 42 -50.87 -4.94 -12.57
C LYS A 42 -51.57 -3.78 -11.83
N GLU A 43 -51.16 -3.45 -10.61
CA GLU A 43 -51.76 -2.40 -9.78
C GLU A 43 -50.93 -1.10 -9.73
N ILE A 44 -49.59 -1.17 -9.81
CA ILE A 44 -48.67 -0.01 -9.72
C ILE A 44 -47.45 -0.24 -10.66
N THR A 45 -47.29 0.56 -11.72
CA THR A 45 -46.45 0.14 -12.87
C THR A 45 -44.97 0.52 -12.79
N ALA A 46 -44.61 1.66 -12.19
CA ALA A 46 -43.25 2.23 -12.29
C ALA A 46 -42.26 1.64 -11.26
N GLU A 47 -42.64 1.61 -9.98
CA GLU A 47 -41.78 1.07 -8.91
C GLU A 47 -41.52 -0.43 -9.08
N TYR A 48 -42.55 -1.18 -9.48
CA TYR A 48 -42.44 -2.62 -9.75
C TYR A 48 -41.58 -2.91 -10.98
N LYS A 49 -41.57 -2.04 -11.99
CA LYS A 49 -40.66 -2.19 -13.13
C LYS A 49 -39.20 -2.09 -12.67
N ALA A 50 -38.86 -1.11 -11.84
CA ALA A 50 -37.50 -0.97 -11.29
C ALA A 50 -37.10 -2.21 -10.46
N LYS A 51 -38.00 -2.72 -9.61
CA LYS A 51 -37.77 -3.94 -8.83
C LYS A 51 -37.58 -5.19 -9.70
N ILE A 52 -38.41 -5.36 -10.74
CA ILE A 52 -38.26 -6.47 -11.70
C ILE A 52 -36.93 -6.37 -12.44
N ASP A 53 -36.54 -5.17 -12.88
CA ASP A 53 -35.27 -4.96 -13.59
C ASP A 53 -34.07 -5.26 -12.67
N ALA A 54 -34.16 -4.92 -11.38
CA ALA A 54 -33.16 -5.28 -10.36
C ALA A 54 -33.04 -6.81 -10.17
N CYS A 55 -34.15 -7.51 -9.90
CA CYS A 55 -34.16 -8.98 -9.78
C CYS A 55 -33.64 -9.65 -11.05
N THR A 56 -33.97 -9.10 -12.23
CA THR A 56 -33.49 -9.62 -13.53
C THR A 56 -31.98 -9.47 -13.67
N SER A 57 -31.44 -8.31 -13.29
CA SER A 57 -30.00 -8.06 -13.33
C SER A 57 -29.24 -9.01 -12.40
N GLN A 58 -29.71 -9.14 -11.16
CA GLN A 58 -29.15 -10.05 -10.15
C GLN A 58 -29.20 -11.51 -10.62
N SER A 59 -30.37 -11.96 -11.10
CA SER A 59 -30.54 -13.32 -11.65
C SER A 59 -29.57 -13.61 -12.78
N ARG A 60 -29.33 -12.64 -13.69
CA ARG A 60 -28.36 -12.79 -14.79
C ARG A 60 -26.93 -12.89 -14.30
N VAL A 61 -26.56 -12.19 -13.23
CA VAL A 61 -25.22 -12.30 -12.63
C VAL A 61 -25.04 -13.69 -12.02
N ILE A 62 -25.98 -14.14 -11.21
CA ILE A 62 -25.91 -15.44 -10.53
C ILE A 62 -25.96 -16.60 -11.53
N ALA A 63 -26.84 -16.53 -12.53
CA ALA A 63 -26.91 -17.52 -13.59
C ALA A 63 -25.59 -17.66 -14.36
N ARG A 64 -24.88 -16.53 -14.59
CA ARG A 64 -23.54 -16.55 -15.19
C ARG A 64 -22.51 -17.21 -14.29
N LYS A 65 -22.51 -16.93 -12.99
CA LYS A 65 -21.60 -17.58 -12.02
C LYS A 65 -21.81 -19.10 -11.98
N ILE A 66 -23.07 -19.55 -11.99
CA ILE A 66 -23.41 -20.98 -12.01
C ILE A 66 -22.95 -21.63 -13.33
N SER A 67 -23.22 -20.99 -14.47
CA SER A 67 -22.92 -21.57 -15.79
C SER A 67 -21.43 -21.65 -16.10
N THR A 68 -20.67 -20.60 -15.74
CA THR A 68 -19.20 -20.62 -15.87
C THR A 68 -18.55 -21.50 -14.80
N GLY A 69 -19.22 -21.68 -13.66
CA GLY A 69 -18.69 -22.34 -12.48
C GLY A 69 -17.51 -21.59 -11.85
N LYS A 70 -17.35 -20.31 -12.18
CA LYS A 70 -16.26 -19.46 -11.73
C LYS A 70 -16.80 -18.11 -11.26
N GLU A 71 -16.20 -17.58 -10.21
CA GLU A 71 -16.49 -16.25 -9.68
C GLU A 71 -15.23 -15.40 -9.66
N MET A 72 -15.31 -14.16 -10.15
CA MET A 72 -14.23 -13.20 -10.02
C MET A 72 -14.19 -12.73 -8.56
N ARG A 73 -13.07 -13.00 -7.88
CA ARG A 73 -12.83 -12.56 -6.50
C ARG A 73 -11.52 -11.79 -6.44
N ASP A 74 -11.47 -10.77 -5.59
CA ASP A 74 -10.22 -10.10 -5.24
C ASP A 74 -9.41 -11.02 -4.35
N VAL A 75 -8.32 -11.57 -4.89
CA VAL A 75 -7.42 -12.45 -4.13
C VAL A 75 -6.10 -11.74 -3.89
N GLU A 76 -5.57 -11.93 -2.68
CA GLU A 76 -4.25 -11.46 -2.31
C GLU A 76 -3.18 -12.28 -3.04
N CYS A 77 -2.29 -11.58 -3.74
CA CYS A 77 -1.22 -12.16 -4.52
C CYS A 77 0.10 -11.52 -4.11
N TYR A 78 1.20 -12.24 -4.32
CA TYR A 78 2.54 -11.72 -4.09
C TYR A 78 3.49 -12.15 -5.21
N TRP A 79 4.53 -11.36 -5.43
CA TRP A 79 5.60 -11.74 -6.35
C TRP A 79 6.68 -12.54 -5.61
N GLU A 80 6.97 -13.72 -6.10
CA GLU A 80 8.14 -14.51 -5.71
C GLU A 80 9.24 -14.34 -6.76
N PHE A 81 10.45 -14.02 -6.31
CA PHE A 81 11.60 -13.74 -7.17
C PHE A 81 12.56 -14.95 -7.15
N ASP A 82 12.72 -15.63 -8.29
CA ASP A 82 13.69 -16.70 -8.53
C ASP A 82 14.89 -16.12 -9.32
N TYR A 83 15.85 -15.57 -8.57
CA TYR A 83 17.04 -14.92 -9.12
C TYR A 83 17.95 -15.86 -9.93
N PRO A 84 18.23 -17.11 -9.50
CA PRO A 84 19.02 -18.05 -10.31
C PRO A 84 18.45 -18.28 -11.72
N ARG A 85 17.13 -18.19 -11.86
CA ARG A 85 16.44 -18.35 -13.15
C ARG A 85 16.08 -17.02 -13.81
N CYS A 86 16.40 -15.89 -13.19
CA CYS A 86 16.02 -14.55 -13.63
C CYS A 86 14.51 -14.41 -13.91
N VAL A 87 13.64 -15.03 -13.11
CA VAL A 87 12.18 -14.96 -13.25
C VAL A 87 11.50 -14.51 -11.96
N LYS A 88 10.37 -13.83 -12.10
CA LYS A 88 9.41 -13.58 -11.02
C LYS A 88 8.09 -14.26 -11.31
N SER A 89 7.52 -14.92 -10.32
CA SER A 89 6.23 -15.60 -10.41
C SER A 89 5.21 -14.89 -9.52
N LEU A 90 4.04 -14.60 -10.06
CA LEU A 90 2.91 -14.09 -9.30
C LEU A 90 2.20 -15.29 -8.66
N ILE A 91 2.18 -15.34 -7.34
CA ILE A 91 1.61 -16.45 -6.58
C ILE A 91 0.37 -15.97 -5.85
N ARG A 92 -0.67 -16.80 -5.88
CA ARG A 92 -1.90 -16.59 -5.11
C ARG A 92 -1.67 -17.00 -3.65
N ALA A 93 -2.03 -16.15 -2.69
CA ALA A 93 -1.75 -16.41 -1.27
C ALA A 93 -2.62 -17.50 -0.63
N ASP A 94 -3.75 -17.84 -1.25
CA ASP A 94 -4.71 -18.84 -0.74
C ASP A 94 -4.34 -20.28 -1.12
N THR A 95 -3.98 -20.53 -2.39
CA THR A 95 -3.65 -21.87 -2.91
C THR A 95 -2.18 -22.07 -3.21
N PHE A 96 -1.37 -21.00 -3.13
CA PHE A 96 0.06 -21.01 -3.48
C PHE A 96 0.33 -21.42 -4.94
N GLU A 97 -0.66 -21.27 -5.81
CA GLU A 97 -0.50 -21.57 -7.23
C GLU A 97 0.09 -20.36 -7.98
N PRO A 98 1.09 -20.58 -8.85
CA PRO A 98 1.62 -19.53 -9.71
C PRO A 98 0.63 -19.22 -10.84
N ILE A 99 0.24 -17.94 -10.93
CA ILE A 99 -0.72 -17.43 -11.93
C ILE A 99 0.01 -17.00 -13.20
N GLU A 100 1.18 -16.36 -13.04
CA GLU A 100 1.90 -15.71 -14.14
C GLU A 100 3.39 -15.70 -13.83
N THR A 101 4.24 -16.01 -14.81
CA THR A 101 5.69 -15.90 -14.68
C THR A 101 6.20 -14.87 -15.67
N LYS A 102 7.04 -13.95 -15.18
CA LYS A 102 7.70 -12.90 -15.98
C LYS A 102 9.20 -13.01 -15.81
N THR A 103 9.95 -12.65 -16.84
CA THR A 103 11.40 -12.44 -16.72
C THR A 103 11.68 -11.19 -15.89
N LEU A 104 12.71 -11.25 -15.06
CA LEU A 104 13.19 -10.08 -14.31
C LEU A 104 13.76 -9.04 -15.28
N THR A 105 13.51 -7.77 -14.98
CA THR A 105 14.21 -6.67 -15.67
C THR A 105 15.56 -6.43 -15.02
N GLY A 106 16.49 -5.79 -15.74
CA GLY A 106 17.82 -5.45 -15.20
C GLY A 106 17.76 -4.62 -13.91
N GLU A 107 16.76 -3.74 -13.78
CA GLU A 107 16.52 -2.95 -12.58
C GLU A 107 16.10 -3.80 -11.37
N GLU A 108 15.33 -4.89 -11.58
CA GLU A 108 14.90 -5.79 -10.52
C GLU A 108 16.02 -6.72 -10.06
N LEU A 109 16.95 -7.08 -10.97
CA LEU A 109 18.18 -7.80 -10.63
C LEU A 109 19.14 -6.90 -9.82
N GLN A 110 19.20 -5.60 -10.15
CA GLN A 110 20.06 -4.64 -9.45
C GLN A 110 19.66 -4.44 -7.97
N LYS A 111 18.37 -4.54 -7.63
CA LYS A 111 17.87 -4.36 -6.25
C LYS A 111 18.43 -5.35 -5.23
N GLN A 112 18.95 -6.50 -5.67
CA GLN A 112 19.56 -7.48 -4.77
C GLN A 112 21.07 -7.22 -4.54
N LEU A 113 21.69 -6.34 -5.34
CA LEU A 113 22.98 -5.74 -5.00
C LEU A 113 22.75 -4.70 -3.91
N ASN A 114 22.34 -5.15 -2.73
CA ASN A 114 22.73 -4.48 -1.50
C ASN A 114 24.26 -4.60 -1.49
N PHE A 115 24.94 -3.63 -2.10
CA PHE A 115 26.28 -3.31 -1.67
C PHE A 115 26.12 -3.05 -0.18
N GLU A 116 26.59 -3.99 0.63
CA GLU A 116 27.02 -3.69 1.98
C GLU A 116 28.07 -2.60 1.80
N GLN A 117 27.62 -1.35 1.67
CA GLN A 117 28.36 -0.24 2.20
C GLN A 117 28.39 -0.54 3.68
N GLU A 118 29.40 -1.32 4.08
CA GLU A 118 30.07 -1.07 5.33
C GLU A 118 30.25 0.45 5.37
N GLU A 119 29.35 1.15 6.07
CA GLU A 119 29.73 2.39 6.74
C GLU A 119 30.90 1.95 7.64
N ALA A 120 32.10 1.96 7.06
CA ALA A 120 33.29 2.20 7.82
C ALA A 120 32.97 3.46 8.60
N ALA A 121 32.71 3.29 9.89
CA ALA A 121 32.72 4.36 10.85
C ALA A 121 34.13 4.96 10.80
N GLU A 122 34.33 5.91 9.90
CA GLU A 122 35.38 6.89 10.00
C GLU A 122 35.04 7.71 11.25
N THR A 123 35.61 7.26 12.37
CA THR A 123 35.74 8.08 13.57
C THR A 123 36.82 9.12 13.25
N GLU A 124 36.50 10.08 12.41
CA GLU A 124 37.28 11.29 12.23
C GLU A 124 36.77 12.28 13.29
N ALA A 125 37.37 12.18 14.48
CA ALA A 125 37.39 13.29 15.40
C ALA A 125 38.23 14.40 14.74
N ASP A 126 37.58 15.38 14.13
CA ASP A 126 38.21 16.68 13.99
C ASP A 126 37.20 17.80 14.26
N GLY A 127 37.53 18.60 15.28
CA GLY A 127 36.69 19.66 15.79
C GLY A 127 36.65 20.82 14.80
N ALA A 128 35.56 20.91 14.04
CA ALA A 128 35.24 22.11 13.29
C ALA A 128 34.76 23.21 14.28
N ILE A 129 35.69 24.01 14.79
CA ILE A 129 35.38 25.37 15.23
C ILE A 129 35.57 26.25 14.00
N ASP A 130 34.48 26.57 13.32
CA ASP A 130 34.46 27.63 12.31
C ASP A 130 34.63 28.97 13.03
N VAL A 131 35.88 29.46 13.09
CA VAL A 131 36.19 30.84 13.45
C VAL A 131 35.79 31.71 12.25
N VAL A 132 34.56 32.22 12.26
CA VAL A 132 34.15 33.24 11.30
C VAL A 132 34.70 34.58 11.79
N ASN A 133 35.87 34.96 11.29
CA ASN A 133 36.38 36.33 11.41
C ASN A 133 35.46 37.26 10.63
N ILE A 134 34.60 37.99 11.34
CA ILE A 134 33.86 39.12 10.77
C ILE A 134 34.68 40.36 11.05
N GLU A 135 35.50 40.76 10.08
CA GLU A 135 36.15 42.07 10.10
C GLU A 135 35.10 43.14 9.77
N SER A 136 34.76 43.98 10.74
CA SER A 136 34.17 45.28 10.45
C SER A 136 34.70 46.31 11.44
N ASP A 137 35.26 47.38 10.87
CA ASP A 137 35.94 48.49 11.51
C ASP A 137 35.14 49.12 12.67
N GLY A 138 35.69 49.02 13.88
CA GLY A 138 35.17 49.69 15.08
C GLY A 138 35.37 48.82 16.30
N GLY A 139 36.48 49.03 17.02
CA GLY A 139 36.98 48.09 18.02
C GLY A 139 36.02 47.74 19.14
N GLU A 140 35.57 46.48 19.13
CA GLU A 140 35.33 45.61 20.28
C GLU A 140 35.39 44.16 19.74
N GLU A 141 36.41 43.38 20.13
CA GLU A 141 36.54 41.97 19.74
C GLU A 141 35.47 41.15 20.46
N ILE A 142 34.51 40.58 19.71
CA ILE A 142 33.49 39.70 20.28
C ILE A 142 33.87 38.25 19.95
N ALA A 143 34.40 37.55 20.95
CA ALA A 143 34.61 36.10 20.87
C ALA A 143 33.34 35.37 21.35
N VAL A 144 32.70 34.63 20.44
CA VAL A 144 31.55 33.77 20.78
C VAL A 144 32.07 32.39 21.14
N PHE A 145 31.96 32.02 22.41
CA PHE A 145 32.33 30.70 22.92
C PHE A 145 31.10 29.81 23.07
N SER A 146 31.29 28.50 22.92
CA SER A 146 30.27 27.53 23.32
C SER A 146 29.98 27.64 24.82
N ARG A 147 28.72 27.39 25.19
CA ARG A 147 28.22 27.53 26.57
C ARG A 147 29.07 26.74 27.58
N GLU A 148 29.48 25.53 27.19
CA GLU A 148 30.34 24.65 28.00
C GLU A 148 31.71 25.27 28.29
N LYS A 149 32.27 26.02 27.33
CA LYS A 149 33.58 26.67 27.47
C LYS A 149 33.54 27.93 28.33
N LEU A 150 32.39 28.62 28.37
CA LEU A 150 32.17 29.75 29.28
C LEU A 150 32.02 29.30 30.75
N GLU A 151 31.40 28.14 30.96
CA GLU A 151 31.23 27.54 32.29
C GLU A 151 32.58 27.05 32.88
N GLU A 152 33.47 26.47 32.07
CA GLU A 152 34.84 26.11 32.50
C GLU A 152 35.71 27.32 32.84
N MET A 153 35.47 28.46 32.20
CA MET A 153 36.20 29.71 32.45
C MET A 153 35.62 30.52 33.62
N GLY A 154 34.58 30.03 34.29
CA GLY A 154 33.99 30.66 35.47
C GLY A 154 33.28 31.98 35.19
N VAL A 155 32.81 32.21 33.95
CA VAL A 155 32.11 33.43 33.57
C VAL A 155 30.59 33.21 33.71
N GLU A 156 29.96 33.81 34.72
CA GLU A 156 28.51 33.77 34.88
C GLU A 156 27.82 34.55 33.75
N ALA A 157 27.06 33.85 32.90
CA ALA A 157 26.25 34.46 31.86
C ALA A 157 25.12 35.30 32.50
N ALA A 158 25.32 36.62 32.60
CA ALA A 158 24.27 37.55 32.97
C ALA A 158 23.17 37.53 31.90
N GLY A 159 22.03 36.95 32.24
CA GLY A 159 20.88 36.85 31.34
C GLY A 159 20.41 38.23 30.87
N TYR A 160 20.20 38.36 29.57
CA TYR A 160 19.30 39.38 29.03
C TYR A 160 18.42 38.75 27.95
N ASP A 161 17.16 38.61 28.35
CA ASP A 161 15.98 38.52 27.50
C ASP A 161 15.99 39.58 26.40
N GLY A 162 15.35 39.22 25.29
CA GLY A 162 15.48 39.93 24.02
C GLY A 162 15.09 41.40 24.03
N CYS A 163 15.65 42.11 23.06
CA CYS A 163 15.01 43.27 22.45
C CYS A 163 15.71 43.54 21.10
N ILE A 164 14.96 43.35 20.01
CA ILE A 164 15.20 44.08 18.76
C ILE A 164 15.19 45.56 19.11
N LEU A 165 16.13 46.37 18.59
CA LEU A 165 15.83 47.74 18.15
C LEU A 165 17.04 48.39 17.43
N ARG A 166 16.77 48.68 16.15
CA ARG A 166 17.35 49.68 15.23
C ARG A 166 18.83 49.63 14.86
#